data_AF-A0A3N4K6E9-F1
#
_entry.id   AF-A0A3N4K6E9-F1
#
_cell.length_a   1.000
_cell.length_b   1.000
_cell.length_c   1.000
_cell.angle_alpha   90.00
_cell.angle_beta   90.00
_cell.angle_gamma   90.00
#
_symmetry.space_group_name_H-M   'P 1'
#
loop_
_entity.id
_entity.type
_entity.pdbx_description
1 polymer ?
#
loop_
_entity_poly.entity_id
_entity_poly.type
_entity_poly.pdbx_seq_one_letter_code
_entity_poly.pdbx_strand_id
1 'polypeptide(L)'
;LESIIIKYKIQACNMYNIDEIGFLLGLGQSEHILEVIRKLHENGELKFHTQKFITVIEGIYADGTWLQPMIILKAEGFVAEWFQKVKGIPEDILFSQSCNG
;
A
#
# COMPACT_ATOMS: atom_id res chain seq x y z
N LEU A 1 14.60 -1.08 -24.01
CA LEU A 1 13.60 -0.16 -23.41
C LEU A 1 13.21 0.94 -24.39
N GLU A 2 14.17 1.71 -24.91
CA GLU A 2 13.91 2.81 -25.87
C GLU A 2 13.09 2.41 -27.11
N SER A 3 13.36 1.25 -27.72
CA SER A 3 12.59 0.76 -28.88
C SER A 3 11.11 0.49 -28.58
N ILE A 4 10.79 0.06 -27.35
CA ILE A 4 9.41 -0.18 -26.89
C ILE A 4 8.72 1.17 -26.65
N ILE A 5 9.41 2.10 -25.99
CA ILE A 5 8.92 3.46 -25.73
C ILE A 5 8.55 4.15 -27.05
N ILE A 6 9.43 4.09 -28.05
CA ILE A 6 9.19 4.70 -29.37
C ILE A 6 8.03 4.00 -30.09
N LYS A 7 8.02 2.65 -30.12
CA LYS A 7 6.98 1.88 -30.83
C LYS A 7 5.58 2.17 -30.31
N TYR A 8 5.42 2.25 -28.99
CA TYR A 8 4.12 2.45 -28.33
C TYR A 8 3.85 3.89 -27.90
N LYS A 9 4.77 4.82 -28.19
CA LYS A 9 4.67 6.23 -27.82
C LYS A 9 4.40 6.40 -26.31
N ILE A 10 5.12 5.64 -25.49
CA ILE A 10 4.99 5.70 -24.02
C ILE A 10 5.50 7.06 -23.55
N GLN A 11 4.68 7.80 -22.81
CA GLN A 11 5.02 9.10 -22.23
C GLN A 11 5.46 8.94 -20.78
N ALA A 12 6.12 9.95 -20.21
CA ALA A 12 6.57 9.92 -18.81
C ALA A 12 5.41 9.70 -17.82
N CYS A 13 4.24 10.27 -18.10
CA CYS A 13 3.01 10.06 -17.32
C CYS A 13 2.43 8.63 -17.42
N ASN A 14 2.96 7.79 -18.32
CA ASN A 14 2.60 6.38 -18.45
C ASN A 14 3.64 5.47 -17.77
N MET A 15 4.67 6.04 -17.15
CA MET A 15 5.75 5.32 -16.47
C MET A 15 5.67 5.59 -14.98
N TYR A 16 5.68 4.51 -14.21
CA TYR A 16 5.47 4.54 -12.77
C TYR A 16 6.57 3.75 -12.09
N ASN A 17 7.15 4.32 -11.05
CA ASN A 17 7.88 3.55 -10.06
C ASN A 17 6.93 3.30 -8.89
N ILE A 18 6.68 2.04 -8.57
CA ILE A 18 5.77 1.62 -7.49
C ILE A 18 6.59 0.84 -6.49
N ASP A 19 6.37 1.10 -5.20
CA ASP A 19 6.97 0.32 -4.11
C ASP A 19 5.91 -0.01 -3.05
N GLU A 20 6.24 -1.00 -2.22
CA GLU A 20 5.38 -1.50 -1.16
C GLU A 20 5.99 -1.23 0.22
N ILE A 21 5.19 -0.67 1.13
CA ILE A 21 5.55 -0.49 2.54
C ILE A 21 4.57 -1.29 3.39
N GLY A 22 5.11 -2.22 4.19
CA GLY A 22 4.32 -2.97 5.17
C GLY A 22 4.30 -2.27 6.52
N PHE A 23 3.19 -2.39 7.24
CA PHE A 23 3.08 -2.02 8.64
C PHE A 23 2.52 -3.19 9.45
N LEU A 24 3.14 -3.47 10.59
CA LEU A 24 2.59 -4.37 11.59
C LEU A 24 1.71 -3.59 12.55
N LEU A 25 0.50 -4.10 12.74
CA LEU A 25 -0.36 -3.70 13.83
C LEU A 25 -0.28 -4.76 14.94
N GLY A 26 0.43 -4.41 16.00
CA GLY A 26 0.55 -5.20 17.23
C GLY A 26 -0.36 -4.68 18.35
N LEU A 27 -0.48 -5.50 19.40
CA LEU A 27 -1.09 -5.12 20.68
C LEU A 27 0.00 -5.12 21.75
N GLY A 28 0.26 -3.96 22.36
CA GLY A 28 1.15 -3.83 23.51
C GLY A 28 0.33 -3.49 24.74
N GLN A 29 0.22 -4.42 25.69
CA GLN A 29 -0.59 -4.26 26.92
C GLN A 29 -2.02 -3.74 26.65
N SER A 30 -2.22 -2.41 26.64
CA SER A 30 -3.51 -1.73 26.43
C SER A 30 -3.54 -0.87 25.16
N GLU A 31 -2.47 -0.85 24.36
CA GLU A 31 -2.26 0.06 23.24
C GLU A 31 -2.05 -0.69 21.92
N HIS A 32 -2.46 -0.06 20.82
CA HIS A 32 -2.13 -0.51 19.47
C HIS A 32 -0.76 0.05 19.08
N ILE A 33 0.15 -0.82 18.68
CA ILE A 33 1.49 -0.44 18.21
C ILE A 33 1.53 -0.60 16.69
N LEU A 34 1.96 0.46 16.00
CA LEU A 34 2.20 0.43 14.56
C LEU A 34 3.72 0.44 14.31
N GLU A 35 4.23 -0.62 13.70
CA GLU A 35 5.65 -0.75 13.34
C GLU A 35 5.81 -0.75 11.81
N VAL A 36 6.75 0.03 11.29
CA VAL A 36 7.03 0.10 9.86
C VAL A 36 7.98 -1.03 9.47
N ILE A 37 7.57 -1.88 8.53
CA ILE A 37 8.42 -2.89 7.91
C ILE A 37 8.66 -2.57 6.44
N ARG A 38 9.93 -2.40 6.07
CA ARG A 38 10.34 -2.21 4.66
C ARG A 38 10.62 -3.52 3.91
N LYS A 39 10.67 -4.66 4.61
CA LYS A 39 10.90 -5.99 4.03
C LYS A 39 9.90 -6.98 4.61
N LEU A 40 8.72 -6.99 4.01
CA LEU A 40 7.59 -7.83 4.43
C LEU A 40 7.88 -9.32 4.19
N HIS A 41 8.60 -9.61 3.10
CA HIS A 41 8.99 -10.95 2.70
C HIS A 41 10.48 -11.21 2.94
N GLU A 42 10.79 -12.42 3.39
CA GLU A 42 12.13 -13.01 3.33
C GLU A 42 12.03 -14.33 2.58
N ASN A 43 12.83 -14.50 1.52
CA ASN A 43 12.83 -15.68 0.67
C ASN A 43 11.44 -16.05 0.07
N GLY A 44 10.58 -15.05 -0.14
CA GLY A 44 9.23 -15.22 -0.69
C GLY A 44 8.15 -15.53 0.35
N GLU A 45 8.52 -15.76 1.61
CA GLU A 45 7.55 -16.01 2.69
C GLU A 45 7.30 -14.75 3.53
N LEU A 46 6.06 -14.63 4.02
CA LEU A 46 5.65 -13.56 4.92
C LEU A 46 6.34 -13.75 6.27
N LYS A 47 7.17 -12.77 6.67
CA LYS A 47 7.98 -12.88 7.90
C LYS A 47 7.19 -12.99 9.19
N PHE A 48 5.94 -12.53 9.22
CA PHE A 48 5.12 -12.53 10.43
C PHE A 48 3.77 -13.19 10.14
N HIS A 49 3.33 -14.09 11.03
CA HIS A 49 2.18 -14.97 10.79
C HIS A 49 0.96 -14.67 11.67
N THR A 50 1.14 -13.93 12.77
CA THR A 50 0.12 -13.76 13.83
C THR A 50 -0.31 -12.32 14.05
N GLN A 51 0.27 -11.35 13.33
CA GLN A 51 0.00 -9.92 13.48
C GLN A 51 -0.88 -9.42 12.32
N LYS A 52 -1.70 -8.39 12.57
CA LYS A 52 -2.48 -7.75 11.51
C LYS A 52 -1.53 -6.90 10.66
N PHE A 53 -1.59 -7.09 9.35
CA PHE A 53 -0.78 -6.32 8.41
C PHE A 53 -1.60 -5.27 7.69
N ILE A 54 -0.92 -4.15 7.44
CA ILE A 54 -1.38 -3.09 6.56
C ILE A 54 -0.31 -2.94 5.49
N THR A 55 -0.71 -2.99 4.25
CA THR A 55 0.18 -2.78 3.11
C THR A 55 -0.16 -1.45 2.48
N VAL A 56 0.85 -0.61 2.25
CA VAL A 56 0.72 0.65 1.54
C VAL A 56 1.45 0.54 0.22
N ILE A 57 0.74 0.76 -0.87
CA ILE A 57 1.31 0.89 -2.20
C ILE A 57 1.51 2.37 -2.48
N GLU A 58 2.76 2.77 -2.67
CA GLU A 58 3.13 4.12 -3.06
C GLU A 58 3.71 4.13 -4.47
N GLY A 59 3.54 5.24 -5.19
CA GLY A 59 4.10 5.36 -6.52
C GLY A 59 4.37 6.79 -6.93
N ILE A 60 5.33 6.94 -7.82
CA ILE A 60 5.68 8.21 -8.44
C ILE A 60 5.72 8.05 -9.95
N TYR A 61 5.14 9.01 -10.66
CA TYR A 61 5.23 9.11 -12.10
C TYR A 61 6.66 9.53 -12.49
N ALA A 62 7.10 9.14 -13.68
CA ALA A 62 8.40 9.58 -14.20
C ALA A 62 8.44 11.09 -14.50
N ASP A 63 7.28 11.77 -14.53
CA ASP A 63 7.20 13.23 -14.63
C ASP A 63 7.36 13.96 -13.28
N GLY A 64 7.49 13.22 -12.18
CA GLY A 64 7.71 13.74 -10.84
C GLY A 64 6.42 14.01 -10.04
N THR A 65 5.24 13.80 -10.62
CA THR A 65 3.99 13.77 -9.85
C THR A 65 3.86 12.47 -9.06
N TRP A 66 3.11 12.47 -7.96
CA TRP A 66 2.91 11.27 -7.13
C TRP A 66 1.54 10.64 -7.38
N LEU A 67 1.47 9.32 -7.22
CA LEU A 67 0.22 8.58 -7.11
C LEU A 67 -0.29 8.66 -5.66
N GLN A 68 -1.61 8.76 -5.53
CA GLN A 68 -2.29 8.60 -4.27
C GLN A 68 -2.00 7.21 -3.71
N PRO A 69 -1.63 7.11 -2.42
CA PRO A 69 -1.33 5.83 -1.84
C PRO A 69 -2.59 4.96 -1.78
N MET A 70 -2.40 3.66 -1.99
CA MET A 70 -3.43 2.66 -1.74
C MET A 70 -3.08 1.93 -0.44
N ILE A 71 -4.08 1.75 0.43
CA ILE A 71 -3.94 1.04 1.70
C ILE A 71 -4.73 -0.26 1.62
N ILE A 72 -4.04 -1.39 1.72
CA ILE A 72 -4.62 -2.73 1.76
C ILE A 72 -4.59 -3.23 3.20
N LEU A 73 -5.74 -3.67 3.70
CA LEU A 73 -5.92 -4.11 5.07
C LEU A 73 -6.20 -5.61 5.11
N LYS A 74 -5.57 -6.30 6.06
CA LYS A 74 -6.06 -7.60 6.50
C LYS A 74 -7.27 -7.42 7.42
N ALA A 75 -8.45 -7.72 6.91
CA ALA A 75 -9.70 -7.67 7.68
C ALA A 75 -10.54 -8.93 7.44
N GLU A 76 -11.47 -9.23 8.34
CA GLU A 76 -12.49 -10.27 8.11
C GLU A 76 -13.72 -9.73 7.36
N GLY A 77 -13.94 -8.41 7.42
CA GLY A 77 -14.97 -7.71 6.67
C GLY A 77 -14.48 -6.32 6.25
N PHE A 78 -14.93 -5.87 5.08
CA PHE A 78 -14.58 -4.55 4.53
C PHE A 78 -15.85 -3.75 4.26
N VAL A 79 -16.05 -2.70 5.05
CA VAL A 79 -17.18 -1.78 4.90
C VAL A 79 -16.63 -0.41 4.51
N ALA A 80 -16.76 -0.04 3.24
CA ALA A 80 -16.17 1.19 2.69
C ALA A 80 -16.59 2.47 3.47
N GLU A 81 -17.82 2.49 4.00
CA GLU A 81 -18.36 3.60 4.79
C GLU A 81 -17.58 3.88 6.08
N TRP A 82 -16.84 2.90 6.62
CA TRP A 82 -16.02 3.11 7.81
C TRP A 82 -14.93 4.14 7.55
N PHE A 83 -14.33 4.14 6.36
CA PHE A 83 -13.25 5.06 5.98
C PHE A 83 -13.76 6.47 5.70
N GLN A 84 -14.96 6.59 5.13
CA GLN A 84 -15.61 7.89 4.87
C GLN A 84 -15.98 8.64 6.15
N LYS A 85 -16.16 7.93 7.27
CA LYS A 85 -16.54 8.52 8.56
C LYS A 85 -15.33 8.97 9.39
N VAL A 86 -14.10 8.61 8.99
CA VAL A 86 -12.89 9.02 9.73
C VAL A 86 -12.51 10.44 9.32
N LYS A 87 -12.50 11.35 10.30
CA LYS A 87 -12.06 12.73 10.08
C LYS A 87 -10.55 12.78 9.80
N GLY A 88 -10.17 13.58 8.82
CA GLY A 88 -8.76 13.86 8.50
C GLY A 88 -8.11 12.88 7.52
N ILE A 89 -8.86 11.92 6.97
CA ILE A 89 -8.40 11.10 5.85
C ILE A 89 -8.71 11.83 4.54
N PRO A 90 -7.73 12.04 3.64
CA PRO A 90 -7.97 12.55 2.30
C PRO A 90 -8.95 11.66 1.52
N GLU A 91 -9.86 12.27 0.76
CA GLU A 91 -10.92 11.56 0.02
C GLU A 91 -10.39 10.69 -1.13
N ASP A 92 -9.15 10.95 -1.57
CA ASP A 92 -8.49 10.31 -2.70
C ASP A 92 -7.63 9.10 -2.32
N ILE A 93 -7.57 8.73 -1.03
CA ILE A 93 -6.93 7.49 -0.58
C ILE A 93 -7.83 6.30 -0.88
N LEU A 94 -7.27 5.32 -1.58
CA LEU A 94 -7.97 4.07 -1.88
C LEU A 94 -7.71 3.04 -0.79
N PHE A 95 -8.79 2.52 -0.21
CA PHE A 95 -8.74 1.40 0.73
C PHE A 95 -9.17 0.11 0.04
N SER A 96 -8.47 -0.99 0.34
CA SER A 96 -8.79 -2.33 -0.14
C SER A 96 -8.59 -3.39 0.96
N GLN A 97 -9.01 -4.61 0.69
CA GLN A 97 -8.88 -5.76 1.58
C GLN A 97 -8.17 -6.92 0.87
N SER A 98 -7.30 -7.59 1.61
CA SER A 98 -6.61 -8.80 1.19
C SER A 98 -6.55 -9.79 2.36
N CYS A 99 -6.68 -11.09 2.08
CA CYS A 99 -6.50 -12.14 3.10
C CYS A 99 -5.07 -12.15 3.68
N ASN A 100 -4.12 -11.60 2.94
CA ASN A 100 -2.70 -11.60 3.27
C ASN A 100 -2.20 -10.27 3.81
N GLY A 101 -3.06 -9.25 3.86
CA GLY A 101 -2.59 -7.87 3.89
C GLY A 101 -2.20 -7.40 2.49
#